data_AF-A0A4V0XJK9-F1
#
_entry.id   AF-A0A4V0XJK9-F1
#
_cell.length_a   1.000
_cell.length_b   1.000
_cell.length_c   1.000
_cell.angle_alpha   90.00
_cell.angle_beta   90.00
_cell.angle_gamma   90.00
#
_symmetry.space_group_name_H-M   'P 1'
#
loop_
_entity.id
_entity.type
_entity.pdbx_description
1 polymer ?
#
loop_
_entity_poly.entity_id
_entity_poly.type
_entity_poly.pdbx_seq_one_letter_code
_entity_poly.pdbx_strand_id
1 'polypeptide(L)'
;MPTAALPAWVASAVVAILLLPWWARTTLAATSEMMREAIVAASGLGTADLFGLPPVAVWSPTAVLVAAGAAAGLAVRFLLDGFALRPGRIAPDLRRIDPRAGLGRIFSRATLNAIAGHGLGLALLVSAAGLAAGPLLSILSAAESAPAEGLAWEAARRGVAAVAAAAAVIAGCQWALARLRFEKAIRMTPEEFAAEARTSQSDPRVRLLLQRRAAAVSRPPARNSGSGR
;
A
#
# COMPACT_ATOMS: atom_id res chain seq x y z
N MET A 1 1.21 12.38 -8.24
CA MET A 1 1.42 11.02 -8.79
C MET A 1 0.70 10.04 -7.88
N PRO A 2 -0.01 9.04 -8.44
CA PRO A 2 -0.58 7.96 -7.64
C PRO A 2 0.55 7.19 -6.96
N THR A 3 0.36 6.80 -5.71
CA THR A 3 1.37 6.10 -4.93
C THR A 3 1.46 4.64 -5.37
N ALA A 4 2.67 4.11 -5.52
CA ALA A 4 2.94 2.70 -5.78
C ALA A 4 2.76 1.81 -4.53
N ALA A 5 2.02 2.28 -3.52
CA ALA A 5 1.87 1.59 -2.24
C ALA A 5 1.18 0.22 -2.38
N LEU A 6 0.10 0.15 -3.18
CA LEU A 6 -0.62 -1.10 -3.44
C LEU A 6 0.24 -2.15 -4.15
N PRO A 7 0.87 -1.87 -5.32
CA PRO A 7 1.72 -2.85 -5.98
C PRO A 7 2.96 -3.20 -5.14
N ALA A 8 3.51 -2.27 -4.36
CA ALA A 8 4.61 -2.56 -3.44
C ALA A 8 4.20 -3.55 -2.34
N TRP A 9 3.04 -3.34 -1.72
CA TRP A 9 2.53 -4.25 -0.69
C TRP A 9 2.24 -5.64 -1.26
N VAL A 10 1.64 -5.71 -2.45
CA VAL A 10 1.40 -6.99 -3.13
C VAL A 10 2.72 -7.69 -3.47
N ALA A 11 3.75 -6.97 -3.96
CA ALA A 11 5.05 -7.57 -4.21
C ALA A 11 5.70 -8.12 -2.94
N SER A 12 5.64 -7.38 -1.83
CA SER A 12 6.09 -7.87 -0.52
C SER A 12 5.35 -9.14 -0.09
N ALA A 13 4.01 -9.15 -0.22
CA ALA A 13 3.18 -10.29 0.15
C ALA A 13 3.48 -11.51 -0.73
N VAL A 14 3.59 -11.33 -2.04
CA VAL A 14 3.93 -12.39 -2.99
C VAL A 14 5.29 -13.00 -2.66
N VAL A 15 6.31 -12.18 -2.40
CA VAL A 15 7.65 -12.68 -2.04
C VAL A 15 7.62 -13.43 -0.70
N ALA A 16 6.93 -12.89 0.31
CA ALA A 16 6.79 -13.58 1.59
C ALA A 16 6.07 -14.93 1.43
N ILE A 17 5.01 -14.97 0.64
CA ILE A 17 4.24 -16.18 0.34
C ILE A 17 5.09 -17.22 -0.40
N LEU A 18 5.89 -16.81 -1.39
CA LEU A 18 6.76 -17.72 -2.15
C LEU A 18 7.91 -18.28 -1.31
N LEU A 19 8.38 -17.51 -0.32
CA LEU A 19 9.43 -17.93 0.61
C LEU A 19 8.89 -18.73 1.80
N LEU A 20 7.59 -18.67 2.09
CA LEU A 20 6.95 -19.38 3.19
C LEU A 20 7.24 -20.89 3.21
N PRO A 21 7.25 -21.63 2.08
CA PRO A 21 7.62 -23.04 2.03
C PRO A 21 9.06 -23.33 2.44
N TRP A 22 9.99 -22.44 2.08
CA TRP A 22 11.39 -22.57 2.48
C TRP A 22 11.53 -22.25 3.96
N TRP A 23 10.95 -21.12 4.40
CA TRP A 23 10.94 -20.70 5.79
C TRP A 23 10.38 -21.80 6.70
N ALA A 24 9.21 -22.35 6.38
CA ALA A 24 8.56 -23.39 7.15
C ALA A 24 9.44 -24.65 7.29
N ARG A 25 10.08 -25.11 6.21
CA ARG A 25 10.99 -26.27 6.27
C ARG A 25 12.19 -26.02 7.17
N THR A 26 12.76 -24.81 7.13
CA THR A 26 13.92 -24.44 7.96
C THR A 26 13.55 -24.25 9.43
N THR A 27 12.43 -23.60 9.72
CA THR A 27 11.99 -23.33 11.10
C THR A 27 11.44 -24.57 11.77
N LEU A 28 10.70 -25.43 11.05
CA LEU A 28 10.20 -26.69 11.60
C LEU A 28 11.35 -27.61 12.01
N ALA A 29 12.40 -27.73 11.17
CA ALA A 29 13.58 -28.53 11.50
C ALA A 29 14.32 -27.98 12.73
N ALA A 30 14.50 -26.66 12.82
CA ALA A 30 15.11 -26.02 13.98
C ALA A 30 14.26 -26.20 15.26
N THR A 31 12.94 -26.12 15.13
CA THR A 31 12.01 -26.25 16.25
C THR A 31 11.93 -27.70 16.74
N SER A 32 11.99 -28.70 15.84
CA SER A 32 12.04 -30.11 16.24
C SER A 32 13.30 -30.46 17.01
N GLU A 33 14.44 -29.88 16.64
CA GLU A 33 15.69 -30.08 17.39
C GLU A 33 15.60 -29.44 18.78
N MET A 34 15.04 -28.23 18.86
CA MET A 34 14.82 -27.55 20.14
C MET A 34 13.86 -28.33 21.05
N MET A 35 12.79 -28.90 20.49
CA MET A 35 11.88 -29.78 21.23
C MET A 35 12.61 -31.05 21.71
N ARG A 36 13.47 -31.64 20.86
CA ARG A 36 14.28 -32.80 21.22
C ARG A 36 15.22 -32.51 22.37
N GLU A 37 15.94 -31.39 22.33
CA GLU A 37 16.82 -30.92 23.39
C GLU A 37 16.05 -30.64 24.69
N ALA A 38 14.89 -29.99 24.60
CA ALA A 38 14.04 -29.72 25.75
C ALA A 38 13.54 -31.01 26.44
N ILE A 39 13.17 -32.04 25.66
CA ILE A 39 12.75 -33.34 26.20
C ILE A 39 13.93 -34.05 26.89
N VAL A 40 15.13 -34.00 26.31
CA VAL A 40 16.35 -34.61 26.90
C VAL A 40 16.79 -33.89 28.16
N ALA A 41 16.65 -32.57 28.21
CA ALA A 41 16.91 -31.81 29.43
C ALA A 41 15.88 -32.09 30.52
N ALA A 42 14.59 -32.21 30.15
CA ALA A 42 13.51 -32.53 31.07
C ALA A 42 13.64 -33.95 31.65
N SER A 43 14.29 -34.89 30.95
CA SER A 43 14.58 -36.24 31.47
C SER A 43 15.76 -36.30 32.44
N GLY A 44 16.36 -35.15 32.79
CA GLY A 44 17.49 -35.06 33.72
C GLY A 44 18.83 -35.50 33.12
N LEU A 45 18.85 -35.86 31.84
CA LEU A 45 20.03 -36.28 31.08
C LEU A 45 20.72 -35.08 30.37
N GLY A 46 20.22 -33.86 30.54
CA GLY A 46 20.78 -32.67 29.93
C GLY A 46 20.46 -31.37 30.69
N THR A 47 21.13 -30.29 30.32
CA THR A 47 20.89 -28.95 30.84
C THR A 47 20.13 -28.12 29.79
N ALA A 48 18.89 -27.73 30.07
CA ALA A 48 18.14 -26.80 29.20
C ALA A 48 18.42 -25.35 29.59
N ASP A 49 18.82 -24.56 28.61
CA ASP A 49 18.98 -23.12 28.77
C ASP A 49 17.59 -22.45 28.72
N LEU A 50 16.89 -22.42 29.86
CA LEU A 50 15.51 -21.91 30.00
C LEU A 50 15.36 -20.40 29.69
N PHE A 51 16.47 -19.66 29.63
CA PHE A 51 16.52 -18.22 29.34
C PHE A 51 17.25 -17.88 28.03
N GLY A 52 17.64 -18.88 27.24
CA GLY A 52 18.35 -18.68 25.97
C GLY A 52 17.45 -18.01 24.92
N LEU A 53 17.98 -17.02 24.19
CA LEU A 53 17.36 -16.51 22.97
C LEU A 53 17.00 -17.70 22.06
N PRO A 54 15.87 -17.65 21.31
CA PRO A 54 15.54 -18.71 20.37
C PRO A 54 16.75 -18.99 19.47
N PRO A 55 17.05 -20.26 19.14
CA PRO A 55 18.28 -20.63 18.45
C PRO A 55 18.48 -19.80 17.19
N VAL A 56 19.73 -19.55 16.81
CA VAL A 56 20.09 -18.87 15.53
C VAL A 56 19.36 -19.45 14.33
N ALA A 57 19.08 -20.74 14.38
CA ALA A 57 18.31 -21.47 13.38
C ALA A 57 16.84 -21.03 13.21
N VAL A 58 16.23 -20.33 14.18
CA VAL A 58 14.82 -19.87 14.12
C VAL A 58 14.72 -18.39 13.71
N TRP A 59 15.57 -17.51 14.24
CA TRP A 59 15.49 -16.08 13.92
C TRP A 59 16.10 -15.74 12.57
N SER A 60 17.15 -16.44 12.13
CA SER A 60 17.78 -16.19 10.83
C SER A 60 16.83 -16.39 9.62
N PRO A 61 16.07 -17.49 9.47
CA PRO A 61 15.16 -17.64 8.34
C PRO A 61 14.02 -16.63 8.38
N THR A 62 13.55 -16.26 9.58
CA THR A 62 12.51 -15.24 9.76
C THR A 62 13.00 -13.86 9.36
N ALA A 63 14.24 -13.51 9.73
CA ALA A 63 14.87 -12.26 9.31
C ALA A 63 15.05 -12.20 7.79
N VAL A 64 15.46 -13.30 7.15
CA VAL A 64 15.58 -13.40 5.68
C VAL A 64 14.22 -13.21 5.00
N LEU A 65 13.16 -13.85 5.51
CA LEU A 65 11.80 -13.71 4.99
C LEU A 65 11.33 -12.25 5.03
N VAL A 66 11.50 -11.58 6.18
CA VAL A 66 11.12 -10.18 6.38
C VAL A 66 11.96 -9.26 5.49
N ALA A 67 13.27 -9.47 5.44
CA ALA A 67 14.18 -8.66 4.63
C ALA A 67 13.87 -8.79 3.13
N ALA A 68 13.60 -10.00 2.64
CA ALA A 68 13.23 -10.22 1.26
C ALA A 68 11.90 -9.55 0.89
N GLY A 69 10.87 -9.68 1.75
CA GLY A 69 9.59 -9.01 1.56
C GLY A 69 9.72 -7.47 1.57
N ALA A 70 10.51 -6.93 2.51
CA ALA A 70 10.78 -5.51 2.60
C ALA A 70 11.54 -5.00 1.36
N ALA A 71 12.59 -5.71 0.93
CA ALA A 71 13.37 -5.38 -0.25
C ALA A 71 12.51 -5.38 -1.52
N ALA A 72 11.61 -6.36 -1.69
CA ALA A 72 10.71 -6.41 -2.83
C ALA A 72 9.75 -5.21 -2.87
N GLY A 73 9.15 -4.86 -1.73
CA GLY A 73 8.25 -3.70 -1.63
C GLY A 73 8.99 -2.39 -1.89
N LEU A 74 10.20 -2.26 -1.36
CA LEU A 74 11.05 -1.08 -1.59
C LEU A 74 11.45 -0.98 -3.07
N ALA A 75 11.85 -2.09 -3.69
CA ALA A 75 12.23 -2.13 -5.10
C ALA A 75 11.08 -1.69 -6.01
N VAL A 76 9.86 -2.21 -5.80
CA VAL A 76 8.68 -1.78 -6.57
C VAL A 76 8.36 -0.31 -6.36
N ARG A 77 8.48 0.17 -5.12
CA ARG A 77 8.22 1.58 -4.81
C ARG A 77 9.24 2.49 -5.48
N PHE A 78 10.52 2.14 -5.45
CA PHE A 78 11.56 2.89 -6.14
C PHE A 78 11.38 2.86 -7.66
N LEU A 79 10.98 1.72 -8.22
CA LEU A 79 10.78 1.58 -9.66
C LEU A 79 9.57 2.39 -10.17
N LEU A 80 8.47 2.42 -9.42
CA LEU A 80 7.22 3.03 -9.86
C LEU A 80 7.03 4.49 -9.42
N ASP A 81 7.41 4.84 -8.19
CA ASP A 81 7.29 6.22 -7.68
C ASP A 81 8.53 7.07 -8.00
N GLY A 82 9.66 6.43 -8.29
CA GLY A 82 10.97 7.09 -8.41
C GLY A 82 11.55 7.50 -7.06
N PHE A 83 12.76 8.06 -7.10
CA PHE A 83 13.43 8.57 -5.91
C PHE A 83 13.15 10.07 -5.74
N ALA A 84 12.36 10.44 -4.74
CA ALA A 84 12.03 11.84 -4.45
C ALA A 84 12.16 12.15 -2.96
N LEU A 85 13.37 12.49 -2.52
CA LEU A 85 13.58 13.04 -1.17
C LEU A 85 13.09 14.49 -1.13
N ARG A 86 12.02 14.73 -0.36
CA ARG A 86 11.48 16.07 -0.10
C ARG A 86 11.57 16.42 1.38
N PRO A 87 12.76 16.78 1.89
CA PRO A 87 12.96 17.04 3.32
C PRO A 87 12.06 18.16 3.87
N GLY A 88 11.68 19.15 3.04
CA GLY A 88 10.76 20.24 3.44
C GLY A 88 9.31 19.81 3.73
N ARG A 89 8.91 18.57 3.45
CA ARG A 89 7.57 18.03 3.82
C ARG A 89 7.53 17.34 5.19
N ILE A 90 8.65 17.26 5.89
CA ILE A 90 8.77 16.59 7.19
C ILE A 90 8.30 17.51 8.34
N ALA A 91 8.25 18.83 8.11
CA ALA A 91 7.76 19.78 9.11
C ALA A 91 6.26 19.56 9.41
N PRO A 92 5.87 19.33 10.69
CA PRO A 92 4.47 19.19 11.06
C PRO A 92 3.75 20.53 10.88
N ASP A 93 2.84 20.59 9.91
CA ASP A 93 2.03 21.77 9.60
C ASP A 93 0.59 21.55 10.06
N LEU A 94 0.26 22.07 11.25
CA LEU A 94 -1.05 21.91 11.89
C LEU A 94 -2.19 22.59 11.10
N ARG A 95 -1.87 23.54 10.21
CA ARG A 95 -2.87 24.19 9.33
C ARG A 95 -3.37 23.27 8.22
N ARG A 96 -2.73 22.13 7.99
CA ARG A 96 -3.14 21.13 6.99
C ARG A 96 -4.16 20.12 7.51
N ILE A 97 -4.40 20.08 8.81
CA ILE A 97 -5.31 19.14 9.45
C ILE A 97 -6.62 19.88 9.74
N ASP A 98 -7.43 20.10 8.70
CA ASP A 98 -8.81 20.55 8.87
C ASP A 98 -9.74 19.33 8.84
N PRO A 99 -10.27 18.86 9.99
CA PRO A 99 -11.06 17.63 10.07
C PRO A 99 -12.37 17.73 9.27
N ARG A 100 -12.95 18.93 9.12
CA ARG A 100 -14.20 19.11 8.36
C ARG A 100 -13.98 18.93 6.87
N ALA A 101 -12.92 19.54 6.33
CA ALA A 101 -12.50 19.34 4.95
C ALA A 101 -12.09 17.89 4.69
N GLY A 102 -11.48 17.24 5.69
CA GLY A 102 -11.14 15.81 5.68
C GLY A 102 -12.36 14.91 5.50
N LEU A 103 -13.41 15.11 6.30
CA LEU A 103 -14.67 14.34 6.18
C LEU A 103 -15.33 14.54 4.80
N GLY A 104 -15.41 15.77 4.32
CA GLY A 104 -15.97 16.06 2.99
C GLY A 104 -15.23 15.33 1.86
N ARG A 105 -13.92 15.13 2.00
CA ARG A 105 -13.12 14.35 1.05
C ARG A 105 -13.43 12.86 1.15
N ILE A 106 -13.59 12.31 2.36
CA ILE A 106 -13.94 10.90 2.59
C ILE A 106 -15.32 10.58 2.00
N PHE A 107 -16.32 11.44 2.21
CA PHE A 107 -17.69 11.23 1.70
C PHE A 107 -17.92 11.75 0.26
N SER A 108 -16.85 12.01 -0.50
CA SER A 108 -16.96 12.50 -1.87
C SER A 108 -17.31 11.38 -2.87
N ARG A 109 -17.92 11.76 -4.01
CA ARG A 109 -18.16 10.83 -5.14
C ARG A 109 -16.87 10.18 -5.65
N ALA A 110 -15.74 10.88 -5.52
CA ALA A 110 -14.43 10.34 -5.87
C ALA A 110 -14.05 9.14 -4.99
N THR A 111 -14.33 9.21 -3.69
CA THR A 111 -14.08 8.09 -2.76
C THR A 111 -15.00 6.91 -3.03
N LEU A 112 -16.29 7.14 -3.33
CA LEU A 112 -17.22 6.07 -3.70
C LEU A 112 -16.73 5.32 -4.95
N ASN A 113 -16.32 6.05 -5.99
CA ASN A 113 -15.76 5.44 -7.20
C ASN A 113 -14.45 4.69 -6.92
N ALA A 114 -13.62 5.19 -6.01
CA ALA A 114 -12.42 4.50 -5.59
C ALA A 114 -12.76 3.19 -4.85
N ILE A 115 -13.70 3.22 -3.90
CA ILE A 115 -14.14 2.03 -3.15
C ILE A 115 -14.70 0.97 -4.11
N ALA A 116 -15.54 1.36 -5.08
CA ALA A 116 -16.06 0.43 -6.07
C ALA A 116 -14.95 -0.24 -6.90
N GLY A 117 -13.93 0.53 -7.31
CA GLY A 117 -12.78 -0.01 -8.04
C GLY A 117 -11.96 -1.00 -7.22
N HIS A 118 -11.63 -0.67 -5.97
CA HIS A 118 -10.90 -1.57 -5.08
C HIS A 118 -11.75 -2.80 -4.70
N GLY A 119 -13.06 -2.62 -4.51
CA GLY A 119 -14.00 -3.70 -4.21
C GLY A 119 -14.10 -4.72 -5.35
N LEU A 120 -14.11 -4.26 -6.60
CA LEU A 120 -14.05 -5.15 -7.76
C LEU A 120 -12.73 -5.92 -7.82
N GLY A 121 -11.60 -5.27 -7.52
CA GLY A 121 -10.31 -5.95 -7.42
C GLY A 121 -10.29 -7.02 -6.31
N LEU A 122 -10.89 -6.72 -5.16
CA LEU A 122 -11.02 -7.67 -4.06
C LEU A 122 -11.92 -8.85 -4.43
N ALA A 123 -13.06 -8.60 -5.07
CA ALA A 123 -13.98 -9.64 -5.52
C ALA A 123 -13.28 -10.60 -6.49
N LEU A 124 -12.55 -10.07 -7.48
CA LEU A 124 -11.76 -10.87 -8.42
C LEU A 124 -10.70 -11.72 -7.69
N LEU A 125 -10.02 -11.15 -6.70
CA LEU A 125 -9.01 -11.87 -5.93
C LEU A 125 -9.63 -13.00 -5.10
N VAL A 126 -10.77 -12.74 -4.45
CA VAL A 126 -11.51 -13.75 -3.67
C VAL A 126 -12.02 -14.87 -4.59
N SER A 127 -12.53 -14.54 -5.77
CA SER A 127 -12.93 -15.54 -6.76
C SER A 127 -11.74 -16.40 -7.22
N ALA A 128 -10.59 -15.77 -7.50
CA ALA A 128 -9.37 -16.50 -7.86
C ALA A 128 -8.90 -17.43 -6.73
N ALA A 129 -8.97 -16.98 -5.47
CA ALA A 129 -8.66 -17.80 -4.30
C ALA A 129 -9.64 -18.97 -4.13
N GLY A 130 -10.94 -18.74 -4.34
CA GLY A 130 -11.95 -19.80 -4.30
C GLY A 130 -11.71 -20.89 -5.35
N LEU A 131 -11.38 -20.49 -6.58
CA LEU A 131 -11.05 -21.44 -7.66
C LEU A 131 -9.76 -22.22 -7.35
N ALA A 132 -8.75 -21.55 -6.80
CA ALA A 132 -7.49 -22.18 -6.39
C ALA A 132 -7.65 -23.15 -5.20
N ALA A 133 -8.68 -22.98 -4.37
CA ALA A 133 -8.96 -23.84 -3.23
C ALA A 133 -9.64 -25.16 -3.60
N GLY A 134 -10.27 -25.27 -4.77
CA GLY A 134 -10.98 -26.48 -5.21
C GLY A 134 -10.16 -27.78 -5.13
N PRO A 135 -8.94 -27.82 -5.72
CA PRO A 135 -8.06 -28.99 -5.64
C PRO A 135 -7.60 -29.33 -4.22
N LEU A 136 -7.45 -28.33 -3.35
CA LEU A 136 -7.09 -28.55 -1.95
C LEU A 136 -8.24 -29.17 -1.17
N LEU A 137 -9.45 -28.66 -1.37
CA LEU A 137 -10.66 -29.18 -0.72
C LEU A 137 -10.94 -30.63 -1.12
N SER A 138 -10.74 -30.99 -2.40
CA SER A 138 -10.92 -32.37 -2.84
C SER A 138 -9.91 -33.33 -2.23
N ILE A 139 -8.63 -32.92 -2.14
CA ILE A 139 -7.58 -33.72 -1.50
C ILE A 139 -7.86 -33.89 0.00
N LEU A 140 -8.27 -32.83 0.69
CA LEU A 140 -8.61 -32.88 2.12
C LEU A 140 -9.82 -33.79 2.38
N SER A 141 -10.82 -33.79 1.50
CA SER A 141 -11.98 -34.70 1.62
C SER A 141 -11.64 -36.17 1.35
N ALA A 142 -10.57 -36.44 0.59
CA ALA A 142 -10.12 -37.79 0.27
C ALA A 142 -9.04 -38.32 1.26
N ALA A 143 -8.52 -37.47 2.14
CA ALA A 143 -7.38 -37.76 3.01
C ALA A 143 -7.63 -38.87 4.03
N GLU A 144 -8.88 -39.30 4.25
CA GLU A 144 -9.21 -40.47 5.08
C GLU A 144 -8.67 -41.79 4.48
N SER A 145 -8.24 -41.82 3.21
CA SER A 145 -7.96 -43.07 2.48
C SER A 145 -6.49 -43.34 2.10
N ALA A 146 -5.56 -42.37 2.17
CA ALA A 146 -4.13 -42.58 1.87
C ALA A 146 -3.24 -41.40 2.30
N PRO A 147 -1.91 -41.60 2.52
CA PRO A 147 -0.98 -40.50 2.78
C PRO A 147 -0.81 -39.61 1.53
N ALA A 148 -1.64 -38.56 1.44
CA ALA A 148 -1.68 -37.62 0.33
C ALA A 148 -0.75 -36.40 0.51
N GLU A 149 0.21 -36.44 1.43
CA GLU A 149 1.01 -35.27 1.85
C GLU A 149 1.72 -34.58 0.66
N GLY A 150 2.33 -35.36 -0.24
CA GLY A 150 3.01 -34.82 -1.43
C GLY A 150 2.06 -34.16 -2.43
N LEU A 151 0.86 -34.71 -2.60
CA LEU A 151 -0.17 -34.17 -3.48
C LEU A 151 -0.81 -32.90 -2.89
N ALA A 152 -1.09 -32.91 -1.59
CA ALA A 152 -1.61 -31.76 -0.86
C ALA A 152 -0.62 -30.58 -0.91
N TRP A 153 0.68 -30.86 -0.75
CA TRP A 153 1.73 -29.85 -0.86
C TRP A 153 1.83 -29.25 -2.26
N GLU A 154 1.79 -30.08 -3.30
CA GLU A 154 1.83 -29.60 -4.68
C GLU A 154 0.60 -28.75 -5.04
N ALA A 155 -0.59 -29.20 -4.62
CA ALA A 155 -1.82 -28.43 -4.78
C ALA A 155 -1.77 -27.10 -4.04
N ALA A 156 -1.25 -27.08 -2.81
CA ALA A 156 -1.06 -25.85 -2.03
C ALA A 156 -0.12 -24.88 -2.74
N ARG A 157 1.05 -25.35 -3.19
CA ARG A 157 2.02 -24.51 -3.91
C ARG A 157 1.42 -23.90 -5.18
N ARG A 158 0.71 -24.69 -5.98
CA ARG A 158 0.07 -24.21 -7.22
C ARG A 158 -1.05 -23.22 -6.93
N GLY A 159 -1.91 -23.50 -5.95
CA GLY A 159 -3.00 -22.62 -5.58
C GLY A 159 -2.49 -21.26 -5.07
N VAL A 160 -1.49 -21.31 -4.19
CA VAL A 160 -0.84 -20.11 -3.66
C VAL A 160 -0.15 -19.30 -4.77
N ALA A 161 0.58 -19.94 -5.68
CA ALA A 161 1.20 -19.27 -6.81
C ALA A 161 0.18 -18.62 -7.76
N ALA A 162 -0.95 -19.27 -8.02
CA ALA A 162 -2.03 -18.74 -8.84
C ALA A 162 -2.67 -17.49 -8.21
N VAL A 163 -2.96 -17.52 -6.90
CA VAL A 163 -3.52 -16.37 -6.17
C VAL A 163 -2.52 -15.21 -6.11
N ALA A 164 -1.23 -15.51 -5.87
CA ALA A 164 -0.15 -14.53 -5.89
C ALA A 164 -0.03 -13.84 -7.26
N ALA A 165 -0.10 -14.61 -8.36
CA ALA A 165 -0.09 -14.06 -9.71
C ALA A 165 -1.32 -13.19 -9.99
N ALA A 166 -2.52 -13.65 -9.60
CA ALA A 166 -3.75 -12.87 -9.74
C ALA A 166 -3.68 -11.55 -8.97
N ALA A 167 -3.18 -11.57 -7.72
CA ALA A 167 -2.98 -10.37 -6.92
C ALA A 167 -2.04 -9.37 -7.59
N ALA A 168 -0.91 -9.85 -8.13
CA ALA A 168 0.06 -9.02 -8.84
C ALA A 168 -0.56 -8.33 -10.07
N VAL A 169 -1.32 -9.07 -10.88
CA VAL A 169 -2.03 -8.52 -12.05
C VAL A 169 -3.07 -7.47 -11.63
N ILE A 170 -3.90 -7.78 -10.63
CA ILE A 170 -4.93 -6.86 -10.14
C ILE A 170 -4.30 -5.56 -9.61
N ALA A 171 -3.24 -5.66 -8.81
CA ALA A 171 -2.55 -4.49 -8.27
C ALA A 171 -1.87 -3.65 -9.38
N GLY A 172 -1.25 -4.32 -10.35
CA GLY A 172 -0.68 -3.67 -11.53
C GLY A 172 -1.72 -2.91 -12.35
N CYS A 173 -2.87 -3.53 -12.64
CA CYS A 173 -3.98 -2.91 -13.34
C CYS A 173 -4.54 -1.70 -12.58
N GLN A 174 -4.76 -1.83 -11.27
CA GLN A 174 -5.24 -0.71 -10.44
C GLN A 174 -4.27 0.48 -10.45
N TRP A 175 -2.97 0.20 -10.32
CA TRP A 175 -1.94 1.22 -10.41
C TRP A 175 -1.89 1.87 -11.80
N ALA A 176 -1.93 1.08 -12.88
CA ALA A 176 -1.90 1.60 -14.25
C ALA A 176 -3.11 2.49 -14.55
N LEU A 177 -4.31 2.10 -14.12
CA LEU A 177 -5.51 2.93 -14.24
C LEU A 177 -5.39 4.23 -13.43
N ALA A 178 -4.83 4.16 -12.22
CA ALA A 178 -4.56 5.35 -11.42
C ALA A 178 -3.54 6.27 -12.08
N ARG A 179 -2.52 5.69 -12.74
CA ARG A 179 -1.49 6.42 -13.49
C ARG A 179 -2.08 7.14 -14.69
N LEU A 180 -2.87 6.46 -15.50
CA LEU A 180 -3.57 7.05 -16.65
C LEU A 180 -4.52 8.18 -16.23
N ARG A 181 -5.25 8.00 -15.12
CA ARG A 181 -6.11 9.06 -14.57
C ARG A 181 -5.31 10.28 -14.14
N PHE A 182 -4.18 10.06 -13.48
CA PHE A 182 -3.29 11.15 -13.07
C PHE A 182 -2.71 11.88 -14.29
N GLU A 183 -2.25 11.15 -15.31
CA GLU A 183 -1.72 11.73 -16.53
C GLU A 183 -2.78 12.54 -17.30
N LYS A 184 -4.03 12.07 -17.32
CA LYS A 184 -5.14 12.85 -17.88
C LYS A 184 -5.42 14.12 -17.07
N ALA A 185 -5.31 14.06 -15.75
CA ALA A 185 -5.59 15.20 -14.86
C ALA A 185 -4.52 16.30 -14.91
N ILE A 186 -3.30 15.99 -15.36
CA ILE A 186 -2.22 16.98 -15.52
C ILE A 186 -2.11 17.53 -16.95
N ARG A 187 -2.92 17.04 -17.89
CA ARG A 187 -2.96 17.60 -19.24
C ARG A 187 -3.66 18.96 -19.17
N MET A 188 -2.90 20.02 -19.40
CA MET A 188 -3.47 21.35 -19.63
C MET A 188 -4.22 21.35 -20.96
N THR A 189 -5.45 21.85 -20.95
CA THR A 189 -6.12 22.13 -22.22
C THR A 189 -5.46 23.34 -22.89
N PRO A 190 -5.52 23.46 -24.24
CA PRO A 190 -5.01 24.65 -24.93
C PRO A 190 -5.68 25.94 -24.43
N GLU A 191 -6.93 25.87 -23.95
CA GLU A 191 -7.61 27.01 -23.32
C GLU A 191 -7.02 27.37 -21.95
N GLU A 192 -6.75 26.37 -21.10
CA GLU A 192 -6.09 26.56 -19.80
C GLU A 192 -4.68 27.12 -19.97
N PHE A 193 -3.92 26.60 -20.94
CA PHE A 193 -2.59 27.11 -21.26
C PHE A 193 -2.65 28.56 -21.76
N ALA A 194 -3.59 28.91 -22.63
CA ALA A 194 -3.78 30.28 -23.10
C ALA A 194 -4.25 31.23 -21.98
N ALA A 195 -5.00 30.73 -20.99
CA ALA A 195 -5.42 31.49 -19.82
C ALA A 195 -4.25 31.69 -18.82
N GLU A 196 -3.44 30.65 -18.59
CA GLU A 196 -2.27 30.72 -17.72
C GLU A 196 -1.15 31.58 -18.33
N ALA A 197 -0.95 31.51 -19.65
CA ALA A 197 -0.04 32.40 -20.39
C ALA A 197 -0.48 33.87 -20.32
N ARG A 198 -1.78 34.15 -20.49
CA ARG A 198 -2.33 35.51 -20.31
C ARG A 198 -2.19 36.01 -18.87
N THR A 199 -2.37 35.12 -17.89
CA THR A 199 -2.20 35.47 -16.46
C THR A 199 -0.73 35.67 -16.10
N SER A 200 0.18 34.87 -16.66
CA SER A 200 1.63 34.97 -16.43
C SER A 200 2.26 36.19 -17.10
N GLN A 201 1.70 36.65 -18.22
CA GLN A 201 2.11 37.90 -18.89
C GLN A 201 1.60 39.17 -18.20
N SER A 202 0.65 39.06 -17.27
CA SER A 202 0.24 40.22 -16.48
C SER A 202 1.34 40.58 -15.49
N ASP A 203 2.02 41.71 -15.74
CA ASP A 203 3.07 42.24 -14.88
C ASP A 203 2.53 42.30 -13.42
N PRO A 204 3.22 41.71 -12.42
CA PRO A 204 2.76 41.69 -11.03
C PRO A 204 2.39 43.09 -10.50
N ARG A 205 2.98 44.15 -11.06
CA ARG A 205 2.63 45.54 -10.78
C ARG A 205 1.21 45.90 -11.24
N VAL A 206 0.78 45.41 -12.40
CA VAL A 206 -0.56 45.61 -12.96
C VAL A 206 -1.61 44.87 -12.14
N ARG A 207 -1.29 43.66 -11.64
CA ARG A 207 -2.19 42.88 -10.78
C ARG A 207 -2.45 43.56 -9.43
N LEU A 208 -1.41 44.13 -8.81
CA LEU A 208 -1.52 44.94 -7.59
C LEU A 208 -2.33 46.23 -7.81
N LEU A 209 -2.16 46.89 -8.96
CA LEU A 209 -2.95 48.07 -9.32
C LEU A 209 -4.44 47.76 -9.51
N LEU A 210 -4.77 46.65 -10.16
CA LEU A 210 -6.17 46.22 -10.36
C LEU A 210 -6.84 45.85 -9.03
N GLN A 211 -6.13 45.14 -8.14
CA GLN A 211 -6.64 44.85 -6.79
C GLN A 211 -6.87 46.11 -5.97
N ARG A 212 -5.95 47.08 -6.02
CA ARG A 212 -6.10 48.38 -5.34
C ARG A 212 -7.30 49.17 -5.87
N ARG A 213 -7.53 49.16 -7.19
CA ARG A 213 -8.70 49.82 -7.81
C ARG A 213 -10.01 49.15 -7.40
N ALA A 214 -10.07 47.82 -7.39
CA ALA A 214 -11.25 47.08 -6.95
C ALA A 214 -11.59 47.34 -5.47
N ALA A 215 -10.58 47.46 -4.61
CA ALA A 215 -10.74 47.81 -3.19
C ALA A 215 -11.18 49.27 -2.96
N ALA A 216 -10.82 50.19 -3.86
CA ALA A 216 -11.25 51.58 -3.78
C ALA A 216 -12.73 51.78 -4.17
N VAL A 217 -13.22 51.02 -5.15
CA VAL A 217 -14.63 51.05 -5.60
C VAL A 217 -15.58 50.44 -4.58
N SER A 218 -15.11 49.49 -3.78
CA SER A 218 -15.91 48.78 -2.75
C SER A 218 -15.94 49.50 -1.40
N ARG A 219 -15.28 50.66 -1.25
CA ARG A 219 -15.45 51.51 -0.06
C ARG A 219 -16.74 52.32 -0.19
N PRO A 220 -17.76 52.08 0.68
CA PRO A 220 -18.95 52.93 0.68
C PRO A 220 -18.55 54.37 1.05
N PRO A 221 -19.16 55.39 0.44
CA PRO A 221 -18.86 56.78 0.75
C PRO A 221 -19.11 57.02 2.24
N ALA A 222 -18.10 57.56 2.93
CA ALA A 222 -18.20 57.92 4.33
C ALA A 222 -19.37 58.90 4.51
N ARG A 223 -20.40 58.47 5.25
CA ARG A 223 -21.58 59.28 5.54
C ARG A 223 -21.13 60.45 6.42
N ASN A 224 -20.99 61.63 5.80
CA ASN A 224 -20.66 62.87 6.49
C ASN A 224 -21.82 63.24 7.45
N SER A 225 -21.67 62.93 8.74
CA SER A 225 -22.52 63.49 9.79
C SER A 225 -22.03 64.91 10.09
N GLY A 226 -22.38 65.84 9.20
CA GLY A 226 -22.18 67.26 9.39
C GLY A 226 -23.20 67.83 10.38
N SER A 227 -22.66 68.46 11.43
CA SER A 227 -23.22 69.54 12.25
C SER A 227 -24.74 69.82 12.20
N GLY A 228 -25.41 69.56 13.32
CA GLY A 228 -26.60 70.29 13.74
C GLY A 228 -26.37 70.77 15.18
N ARG A 229 -26.52 72.07 15.38
CA ARG A 229 -26.43 72.78 16.66
C ARG A 229 -27.41 72.26 17.70
#